data_AF-A0A2V9JIZ5-F1
#
_entry.id   AF-A0A2V9JIZ5-F1
#
_cell.length_a   1.000
_cell.length_b   1.000
_cell.length_c   1.000
_cell.angle_alpha   90.00
_cell.angle_beta   90.00
_cell.angle_gamma   90.00
#
_symmetry.space_group_name_H-M   'P 1'
#
loop_
_entity.id
_entity.type
_entity.pdbx_description
1 polymer ?
#
loop_
_entity_poly.entity_id
_entity_poly.type
_entity_poly.pdbx_seq_one_letter_code
_entity_poly.pdbx_strand_id
1 'polypeptide(L)'
;MSQSFTQTFQGRFPDYSYGLTLQFPIRNRSAQADVARALLEERQLRTQLQKTHNQIEQDVRNAEIALIQAKAQIEAAGKAVILAQQTLEAEQKKFQLGESTVFQVIQAQRDLATQEGNNVRARSTYAKALTQFAQATGTTLEKNRIELEEAREGRVSRAPNIPGTPTSPETKGGGN
;
A
#
# COMPACT_ATOMS: atom_id res chain seq x y z
N MET A 1 26.97 7.45 -78.77
CA MET A 1 26.91 6.46 -77.67
C MET A 1 27.65 5.19 -78.10
N SER A 2 28.98 5.10 -77.95
CA SER A 2 29.69 3.85 -78.34
C SER A 2 31.17 3.77 -77.92
N GLN A 3 31.59 4.29 -76.75
CA GLN A 3 33.00 4.14 -76.31
C GLN A 3 33.21 3.78 -74.82
N SER A 4 32.20 3.26 -74.11
CA SER A 4 32.39 2.79 -72.71
C SER A 4 32.16 1.29 -72.51
N PHE A 5 31.66 0.55 -73.51
CA PHE A 5 31.25 -0.85 -73.33
C PHE A 5 32.38 -1.88 -73.50
N THR A 6 33.55 -1.49 -74.03
CA THR A 6 34.63 -2.46 -74.32
C THR A 6 35.72 -2.53 -73.25
N GLN A 7 35.72 -1.63 -72.26
CA GLN A 7 36.82 -1.57 -71.26
C GLN A 7 36.54 -2.38 -69.97
N THR A 8 35.42 -3.11 -69.87
CA THR A 8 35.10 -3.96 -68.70
C THR A 8 35.48 -5.44 -68.89
N PHE A 9 35.98 -5.83 -70.07
CA PHE A 9 36.29 -7.23 -70.41
C PHE A 9 37.80 -7.58 -70.44
N GLN A 10 38.63 -6.82 -69.72
CA GLN A 10 39.97 -7.26 -69.31
C GLN A 10 40.02 -7.30 -67.79
N GLY A 11 39.74 -8.48 -67.23
CA GLY A 11 39.83 -8.74 -65.79
C GLY A 11 41.27 -8.61 -65.28
N ARG A 12 41.66 -7.40 -64.88
CA ARG A 12 42.93 -7.17 -64.17
C ARG A 12 42.87 -5.97 -63.23
N PHE A 13 41.98 -5.96 -62.24
CA PHE A 13 42.23 -5.34 -60.93
C PHE A 13 41.32 -6.01 -59.88
N PRO A 14 41.77 -7.07 -59.17
CA PRO A 14 41.04 -7.54 -58.00
C PRO A 14 41.30 -6.54 -56.87
N ASP A 15 40.42 -5.56 -56.71
CA ASP A 15 40.48 -4.64 -55.58
C ASP A 15 39.96 -5.35 -54.32
N TYR A 16 40.82 -6.19 -53.72
CA TYR A 16 40.61 -6.70 -52.37
C TYR A 16 40.92 -5.57 -51.38
N SER A 17 39.90 -4.82 -51.00
CA SER A 17 40.02 -3.83 -49.94
C SER A 17 39.78 -4.48 -48.57
N TYR A 18 40.78 -4.38 -47.70
CA TYR A 18 40.66 -4.68 -46.29
C TYR A 18 40.81 -3.36 -45.54
N GLY A 19 39.70 -2.85 -45.00
CA GLY A 19 39.68 -1.61 -44.21
C GLY A 19 39.68 -1.93 -42.72
N LEU A 20 40.68 -1.43 -41.97
CA LEU A 20 40.66 -1.40 -40.51
C LEU A 20 40.40 0.04 -40.04
N THR A 21 39.19 0.30 -39.56
CA THR A 21 38.84 1.62 -38.99
C THR A 21 39.19 1.64 -37.51
N LEU A 22 40.27 2.34 -37.15
CA LEU A 22 40.70 2.54 -35.77
C LEU A 22 40.20 3.90 -35.26
N GLN A 23 39.11 3.89 -34.49
CA GLN A 23 38.55 5.08 -33.85
C GLN A 23 39.20 5.25 -32.46
N PHE A 24 40.18 6.14 -32.33
CA PHE A 24 40.78 6.49 -31.03
C PHE A 24 40.29 7.86 -30.54
N PRO A 25 39.36 7.93 -29.58
CA PRO A 25 38.89 9.20 -29.04
C PRO A 25 39.98 9.82 -28.14
N ILE A 26 40.65 10.85 -28.65
CA ILE A 26 41.77 11.54 -27.98
C ILE A 26 41.30 12.33 -26.73
N ARG A 27 40.00 12.67 -26.65
CA ARG A 27 39.43 13.43 -25.53
C ARG A 27 37.99 13.00 -25.23
N ASN A 28 37.84 12.00 -24.35
CA ASN A 28 36.55 11.38 -24.00
C ASN A 28 35.73 12.23 -22.99
N ARG A 29 35.44 13.49 -23.35
CA ARG A 29 34.68 14.44 -22.51
C ARG A 29 33.23 13.98 -22.31
N SER A 30 32.68 13.22 -23.26
CA SER A 30 31.37 12.58 -23.14
C SER A 30 31.36 11.54 -22.02
N ALA A 31 32.31 10.61 -21.98
CA ALA A 31 32.36 9.62 -20.89
C ALA A 31 32.58 10.27 -19.52
N GLN A 32 33.37 11.35 -19.44
CA GLN A 32 33.50 12.11 -18.19
C GLN A 32 32.18 12.77 -17.77
N ALA A 33 31.41 13.32 -18.71
CA ALA A 33 30.09 13.87 -18.45
C ALA A 33 29.07 12.79 -18.05
N ASP A 34 29.15 11.61 -18.66
CA ASP A 34 28.28 10.47 -18.32
C ASP A 34 28.57 9.92 -16.92
N VAL A 35 29.85 9.82 -16.54
CA VAL A 35 30.24 9.48 -15.16
C VAL A 35 29.75 10.54 -14.17
N ALA A 36 29.90 11.82 -14.49
CA ALA A 36 29.42 12.90 -13.62
C ALA A 36 27.89 12.87 -13.45
N ARG A 37 27.14 12.55 -14.51
CA ARG A 37 25.68 12.34 -14.48
C ARG A 37 25.32 11.14 -13.62
N ALA A 38 25.97 10.00 -13.83
CA ALA A 38 25.72 8.78 -13.06
C ALA A 38 25.96 8.99 -11.54
N LEU A 39 27.00 9.74 -11.16
CA LEU A 39 27.25 10.09 -9.77
C LEU A 39 26.18 11.02 -9.17
N LEU A 40 25.64 11.95 -9.96
CA LEU A 40 24.53 12.80 -9.53
C LEU A 40 23.24 11.99 -9.36
N GLU A 41 22.94 11.11 -10.31
CA GLU A 41 21.79 10.20 -10.26
C GLU A 41 21.88 9.25 -9.06
N GLU A 42 23.05 8.69 -8.78
CA GLU A 42 23.30 7.88 -7.59
C GLU A 42 23.00 8.67 -6.30
N ARG A 43 23.48 9.91 -6.19
CA ARG A 43 23.21 10.77 -5.02
C ARG A 43 21.72 11.08 -4.88
N GLN A 44 21.02 11.31 -5.98
CA GLN A 44 19.57 11.51 -5.99
C GLN A 44 18.84 10.25 -5.49
N LEU A 45 19.21 9.07 -6.00
CA LEU A 45 18.63 7.79 -5.59
C LEU A 45 18.89 7.50 -4.11
N ARG A 46 20.10 7.76 -3.60
CA ARG A 46 20.41 7.64 -2.16
C ARG A 46 19.55 8.57 -1.31
N THR A 47 19.36 9.81 -1.75
CA THR A 47 18.52 10.79 -1.05
C THR A 47 17.05 10.36 -1.06
N GLN A 48 16.57 9.85 -2.20
CA GLN A 48 15.21 9.33 -2.34
C GLN A 48 15.00 8.12 -1.43
N LEU A 49 15.97 7.21 -1.35
CA LEU A 49 15.93 6.05 -0.46
C LEU A 49 15.83 6.49 1.01
N GLN A 50 16.67 7.43 1.44
CA GLN A 50 16.60 7.96 2.81
C GLN A 50 15.23 8.60 3.11
N LYS A 51 14.68 9.36 2.16
CA LYS A 51 13.36 9.97 2.29
C LYS A 51 12.27 8.90 2.43
N THR A 52 12.32 7.84 1.62
CA THR A 52 11.38 6.71 1.71
C THR A 52 11.50 6.00 3.06
N HIS A 53 12.72 5.79 3.57
CA HIS A 53 12.94 5.21 4.89
C HIS A 53 12.29 6.03 6.01
N ASN A 54 12.56 7.33 6.04
CA ASN A 54 11.99 8.24 7.02
C ASN A 54 10.45 8.30 6.92
N GLN A 55 9.91 8.23 5.70
CA GLN A 55 8.46 8.22 5.50
C GLN A 55 7.83 6.95 6.10
N ILE A 56 8.43 5.78 5.86
CA ILE A 56 7.94 4.50 6.43
C ILE A 56 8.00 4.54 7.96
N GLU A 57 9.09 5.03 8.55
CA GLU A 57 9.21 5.18 10.01
C GLU A 57 8.11 6.09 10.59
N GLN A 58 7.84 7.21 9.92
CA GLN A 58 6.79 8.14 10.32
C GLN A 58 5.40 7.51 10.19
N ASP A 59 5.14 6.77 9.12
CA ASP A 59 3.85 6.12 8.88
C ASP A 59 3.56 5.04 9.93
N VAL A 60 4.56 4.22 10.29
CA VAL A 60 4.45 3.23 11.38
C VAL A 60 4.15 3.90 12.71
N ARG A 61 4.91 4.95 13.06
CA ARG A 61 4.72 5.68 14.31
C ARG A 61 3.34 6.33 14.39
N ASN A 62 2.88 6.92 13.29
CA ASN A 62 1.54 7.51 13.23
C ASN A 62 0.44 6.45 13.41
N ALA A 63 0.60 5.29 12.77
CA ALA A 63 -0.36 4.19 12.90
C ALA A 63 -0.39 3.60 14.31
N GLU A 64 0.76 3.49 14.97
CA GLU A 64 0.86 3.06 16.37
C GLU A 64 0.14 4.03 17.32
N ILE A 65 0.42 5.33 17.18
CA ILE A 65 -0.24 6.38 17.97
C ILE A 65 -1.75 6.35 17.75
N ALA A 66 -2.21 6.23 16.50
CA ALA A 66 -3.62 6.14 16.16
C ALA A 66 -4.29 4.90 16.79
N LEU A 67 -3.61 3.76 16.83
CA LEU A 67 -4.12 2.53 17.47
C LEU A 67 -4.26 2.70 18.98
N ILE A 68 -3.26 3.28 19.65
CA ILE A 68 -3.29 3.55 21.09
C ILE A 68 -4.44 4.50 21.43
N GLN A 69 -4.58 5.59 20.66
CA GLN A 69 -5.67 6.55 20.84
C GLN A 69 -7.04 5.92 20.62
N ALA A 70 -7.20 5.12 19.55
CA ALA A 70 -8.46 4.45 19.27
C ALA A 70 -8.81 3.42 20.36
N LYS A 71 -7.82 2.76 20.96
CA LYS A 71 -8.01 1.87 22.12
C LYS A 71 -8.52 2.64 23.34
N ALA A 72 -7.91 3.78 23.66
CA ALA A 72 -8.39 4.63 24.75
C ALA A 72 -9.82 5.13 24.47
N GLN A 73 -10.13 5.46 23.22
CA GLN A 73 -11.44 5.95 22.81
C GLN A 73 -12.55 4.89 22.96
N ILE A 74 -12.31 3.63 22.57
CA ILE A 74 -13.29 2.55 22.76
C ILE A 74 -13.52 2.26 24.25
N GLU A 75 -12.46 2.28 25.07
CA GLU A 75 -12.59 2.09 26.53
C GLU A 75 -13.41 3.22 27.16
N ALA A 76 -13.15 4.48 26.78
CA ALA A 76 -13.90 5.64 27.24
C ALA A 76 -15.37 5.58 26.80
N ALA A 77 -15.63 5.24 25.54
CA ALA A 77 -17.00 5.12 25.02
C ALA A 77 -17.76 3.98 25.71
N GLY A 78 -17.10 2.86 26.02
CA GLY A 78 -17.69 1.78 26.81
C GLY A 78 -18.11 2.24 28.21
N LYS A 79 -17.26 3.00 28.90
CA LYS A 79 -17.59 3.59 30.22
C LYS A 79 -18.74 4.60 30.12
N ALA A 80 -18.80 5.39 29.04
CA ALA A 80 -19.88 6.34 28.81
C ALA A 80 -21.25 5.65 28.63
N VAL A 81 -21.29 4.50 27.95
CA VAL A 81 -22.51 3.68 27.84
C VAL A 81 -22.94 3.16 29.22
N ILE A 82 -22.01 2.62 30.01
CA ILE A 82 -22.31 2.13 31.36
C ILE A 82 -22.88 3.25 32.24
N LEU A 83 -22.27 4.44 32.20
CA LEU A 83 -22.75 5.60 32.94
C LEU A 83 -24.15 6.04 32.48
N ALA A 84 -24.39 6.11 31.16
CA ALA A 84 -25.69 6.49 30.63
C ALA A 84 -26.79 5.46 31.01
N GLN A 85 -26.45 4.18 31.02
CA GLN A 85 -27.34 3.10 31.46
C GLN A 85 -27.71 3.26 32.94
N GLN A 86 -26.72 3.52 33.80
CA GLN A 86 -26.96 3.78 35.23
C GLN A 86 -27.82 5.02 35.47
N THR A 87 -27.61 6.09 34.69
CA THR A 87 -28.44 7.31 34.74
C THR A 87 -29.88 7.00 34.34
N LEU A 88 -30.09 6.23 33.27
CA LEU A 88 -31.43 5.82 32.85
C LEU A 88 -32.14 5.01 33.96
N GLU A 89 -31.45 4.05 34.57
CA GLU A 89 -32.00 3.26 35.67
C GLU A 89 -32.34 4.13 36.89
N ALA A 90 -31.50 5.12 37.20
CA ALA A 90 -31.76 6.07 38.28
C ALA A 90 -33.00 6.94 38.00
N GLU A 91 -33.13 7.48 36.79
CA GLU A 91 -34.29 8.28 36.40
C GLU A 91 -35.58 7.46 36.36
N GLN A 92 -35.52 6.20 35.91
CA GLN A 92 -36.66 5.28 35.96
C GLN A 92 -37.12 5.02 37.40
N LYS A 93 -36.18 4.79 38.33
CA LYS A 93 -36.51 4.61 39.75
C LYS A 93 -37.12 5.86 40.37
N LYS A 94 -36.54 7.04 40.13
CA LYS A 94 -37.11 8.31 40.59
C LYS A 94 -38.50 8.55 40.02
N PHE A 95 -38.74 8.19 38.75
CA PHE A 95 -40.05 8.33 38.12
C PHE A 95 -41.10 7.44 38.79
N GLN A 96 -40.74 6.21 39.14
CA GLN A 96 -41.62 5.30 39.90
C GLN A 96 -41.95 5.83 41.31
N LEU A 97 -41.04 6.59 41.91
CA LEU A 97 -41.23 7.25 43.21
C LEU A 97 -41.93 8.61 43.11
N GLY A 98 -42.23 9.10 41.90
CA GLY A 98 -42.86 10.40 41.66
C GLY A 98 -41.90 11.60 41.74
N GLU A 99 -40.59 11.36 41.83
CA GLU A 99 -39.54 12.39 41.95
C GLU A 99 -38.93 12.83 40.60
N SER A 100 -39.26 12.12 39.51
CA SER A 100 -38.80 12.42 38.14
C SER A 100 -40.00 12.53 37.19
N THR A 101 -39.75 12.96 35.96
CA THR A 101 -40.77 13.16 34.93
C THR A 101 -40.54 12.25 33.73
N VAL A 102 -41.61 11.95 32.98
CA VAL A 102 -41.52 11.20 31.71
C VAL A 102 -40.51 11.85 30.76
N PHE A 103 -40.44 13.18 30.74
CA PHE A 103 -39.47 13.93 29.94
C PHE A 103 -38.02 13.58 30.30
N GLN A 104 -37.68 13.52 31.60
CA GLN A 104 -36.34 13.17 32.07
C GLN A 104 -35.96 11.74 31.71
N VAL A 105 -36.91 10.79 31.80
CA VAL A 105 -36.68 9.39 31.38
C VAL A 105 -36.41 9.30 29.87
N ILE A 106 -37.20 9.98 29.04
CA ILE A 106 -36.98 10.02 27.58
C ILE A 106 -35.65 10.67 27.23
N GLN A 107 -35.26 11.72 27.95
CA GLN A 107 -33.96 12.36 27.77
C GLN A 107 -32.82 11.38 28.10
N ALA A 108 -32.89 10.67 29.22
CA ALA A 108 -31.90 9.66 29.59
C ALA A 108 -31.82 8.50 28.58
N GLN A 109 -32.96 8.08 28.01
CA GLN A 109 -32.99 7.07 26.93
C GLN A 109 -32.29 7.57 25.66
N ARG A 110 -32.54 8.82 25.26
CA ARG A 110 -31.85 9.45 24.12
C ARG A 110 -30.34 9.54 24.36
N ASP A 111 -29.94 9.91 25.57
CA ASP A 111 -28.54 10.03 25.94
C ASP A 111 -27.84 8.66 25.88
N LEU A 112 -28.47 7.59 26.40
CA LEU A 112 -27.99 6.22 26.26
C LEU A 112 -27.83 5.82 24.79
N ALA A 113 -28.86 6.00 23.96
CA ALA A 113 -28.79 5.68 22.53
C ALA A 113 -27.66 6.45 21.81
N THR A 114 -27.42 7.70 22.20
CA THR A 114 -26.31 8.51 21.69
C THR A 114 -24.96 7.92 22.08
N GLN A 115 -24.79 7.50 23.34
CA GLN A 115 -23.55 6.87 23.80
C GLN A 115 -23.31 5.50 23.17
N GLU A 116 -24.36 4.71 22.95
CA GLU A 116 -24.27 3.44 22.23
C GLU A 116 -23.80 3.66 20.79
N GLY A 117 -24.36 4.64 20.09
CA GLY A 117 -23.91 5.05 18.76
C GLY A 117 -22.44 5.48 18.74
N ASN A 118 -22.01 6.23 19.76
CA ASN A 118 -20.60 6.63 19.90
C ASN A 118 -19.68 5.44 20.16
N ASN A 119 -20.10 4.44 20.96
CA ASN A 119 -19.36 3.20 21.21
C ASN A 119 -19.19 2.38 19.93
N VAL A 120 -20.24 2.23 19.11
CA VAL A 120 -20.16 1.55 17.81
C VAL A 120 -19.19 2.27 16.86
N ARG A 121 -19.23 3.61 16.84
CA ARG A 121 -18.27 4.40 16.06
C ARG A 121 -16.83 4.20 16.56
N ALA A 122 -16.61 4.23 17.87
CA ALA A 122 -15.30 4.02 18.48
C ALA A 122 -14.74 2.62 18.17
N ARG A 123 -15.57 1.57 18.22
CA ARG A 123 -15.23 0.21 17.78
C ARG A 123 -14.77 0.16 16.33
N SER A 124 -15.50 0.85 15.45
CA SER A 124 -15.16 0.92 14.03
C SER A 124 -13.83 1.66 13.80
N THR A 125 -13.59 2.76 14.53
CA THR A 125 -12.31 3.48 14.48
C THR A 125 -11.16 2.62 14.96
N TYR A 126 -11.34 1.88 16.07
CA TYR A 126 -10.32 0.95 16.57
C TYR A 126 -9.99 -0.16 15.58
N ALA A 127 -11.01 -0.77 14.96
CA ALA A 127 -10.80 -1.79 13.93
C ALA A 127 -10.03 -1.24 12.72
N LYS A 128 -10.33 -0.01 12.28
CA LYS A 128 -9.58 0.66 11.20
C LYS A 128 -8.14 0.93 11.59
N ALA A 129 -7.90 1.45 12.78
CA ALA A 129 -6.55 1.74 13.27
C ALA A 129 -5.70 0.46 13.39
N LEU A 130 -6.31 -0.65 13.79
CA LEU A 130 -5.63 -1.95 13.83
C LEU A 130 -5.19 -2.43 12.44
N THR A 131 -6.06 -2.29 11.44
CA THR A 131 -5.74 -2.62 10.05
C THR A 131 -4.66 -1.70 9.47
N GLN A 132 -4.72 -0.40 9.76
CA GLN A 132 -3.71 0.58 9.33
C GLN A 132 -2.35 0.30 9.96
N PHE A 133 -2.30 -0.05 11.25
CA PHE A 133 -1.06 -0.45 11.92
C PHE A 133 -0.46 -1.72 11.31
N ALA A 134 -1.29 -2.72 10.99
CA ALA A 134 -0.84 -3.90 10.27
C ALA A 134 -0.28 -3.56 8.88
N GLN A 135 -0.88 -2.59 8.18
CA GLN A 135 -0.42 -2.16 6.87
C GLN A 135 0.91 -1.41 6.93
N ALA A 136 1.06 -0.49 7.88
CA ALA A 136 2.27 0.30 8.03
C ALA A 136 3.47 -0.56 8.46
N THR A 137 3.26 -1.56 9.31
CA THR A 137 4.32 -2.49 9.74
C THR A 137 4.71 -3.52 8.67
N GLY A 138 4.13 -3.48 7.48
CA GLY A 138 4.38 -4.47 6.41
C GLY A 138 3.78 -5.85 6.71
N THR A 139 3.26 -6.06 7.92
CA THR A 139 2.62 -7.32 8.32
C THR A 139 1.31 -7.55 7.60
N THR A 140 0.71 -6.59 6.90
CA THR A 140 -0.49 -6.84 6.07
C THR A 140 -0.21 -7.85 4.95
N LEU A 141 0.99 -7.84 4.36
CA LEU A 141 1.36 -8.84 3.34
C LEU A 141 1.62 -10.20 4.00
N GLU A 142 2.35 -10.25 5.12
CA GLU A 142 2.63 -11.50 5.88
C GLU A 142 1.36 -12.13 6.49
N LYS A 143 0.49 -11.30 7.07
CA LYS A 143 -0.77 -11.69 7.75
C LYS A 143 -1.87 -12.06 6.74
N ASN A 144 -1.82 -11.52 5.52
CA ASN A 144 -2.61 -12.00 4.37
C ASN A 144 -1.85 -13.01 3.49
N ARG A 145 -0.65 -13.45 3.90
CA ARG A 145 0.23 -14.41 3.18
C ARG A 145 0.42 -14.11 1.69
N ILE A 146 0.70 -12.86 1.35
CA ILE A 146 1.15 -12.47 0.01
C ILE A 146 2.68 -12.42 0.08
N GLU A 147 3.33 -13.48 -0.37
CA GLU A 147 4.78 -13.55 -0.47
C GLU A 147 5.24 -12.67 -1.64
N LEU A 148 6.19 -11.75 -1.39
CA LEU A 148 6.74 -10.86 -2.43
C LEU A 148 7.40 -11.63 -3.59
N GLU A 149 7.72 -12.90 -3.38
CA GLU A 149 8.32 -13.82 -4.35
C GLU A 149 7.30 -14.26 -5.41
N GLU A 150 6.04 -14.56 -5.03
CA GLU A 150 4.95 -14.88 -5.96
C GLU A 150 4.60 -13.70 -6.89
N ALA A 151 4.67 -12.46 -6.37
CA ALA A 151 4.43 -11.25 -7.14
C ALA A 151 5.55 -10.94 -8.16
N ARG A 152 6.79 -11.35 -7.86
CA ARG A 152 7.92 -11.29 -8.81
C ARG A 152 7.82 -12.35 -9.91
N GLU A 153 7.23 -13.50 -9.60
CA GLU A 153 7.07 -14.62 -10.52
C GLU A 153 5.75 -14.60 -11.32
N GLY A 154 4.85 -13.67 -11.02
CA GLY A 154 3.61 -13.48 -11.77
C GLY A 154 2.58 -14.61 -11.62
N ARG A 155 2.65 -15.38 -10.53
CA ARG A 155 1.72 -16.48 -10.26
C ARG A 155 0.88 -16.16 -9.02
N VAL A 156 -0.44 -16.26 -9.15
CA VAL A 156 -1.38 -16.15 -8.02
C VAL A 156 -1.91 -17.55 -7.73
N SER A 157 -1.37 -18.21 -6.70
CA SER A 157 -1.70 -19.62 -6.41
C SER A 157 -2.97 -19.80 -5.55
N ARG A 158 -3.75 -18.76 -5.23
CA ARG A 158 -4.88 -18.92 -4.31
C ARG A 158 -6.15 -18.16 -4.69
N ALA A 159 -7.29 -18.83 -4.48
CA ALA A 159 -8.62 -18.28 -4.70
C ALA A 159 -8.93 -17.16 -3.68
N PRO A 160 -9.54 -16.04 -4.11
CA PRO A 160 -9.93 -14.95 -3.22
C PRO A 160 -10.95 -15.42 -2.17
N ASN A 161 -10.73 -15.13 -0.89
CA ASN A 161 -11.75 -15.32 0.15
C ASN A 161 -12.73 -14.14 0.16
N ILE A 162 -13.46 -13.97 -0.93
CA ILE A 162 -14.54 -12.98 -1.06
C ILE A 162 -15.87 -13.72 -0.83
N PRO A 163 -16.66 -13.34 0.18
CA PRO A 163 -17.98 -13.92 0.41
C PRO A 163 -18.87 -13.76 -0.84
N GLY A 164 -19.38 -14.88 -1.37
CA GLY A 164 -20.32 -14.90 -2.51
C GLY A 164 -19.75 -15.29 -3.88
N THR A 165 -18.50 -15.76 -3.96
CA THR A 165 -17.95 -16.27 -5.23
C THR A 165 -18.35 -17.75 -5.47
N PRO A 166 -18.78 -18.14 -6.68
CA PRO A 166 -19.12 -19.52 -6.97
C PRO A 166 -17.86 -20.39 -6.94
N THR A 167 -17.83 -21.34 -6.02
CA THR A 167 -16.80 -22.39 -5.93
C THR A 167 -17.07 -23.49 -6.96
N SER A 168 -16.22 -23.66 -8.00
CA SER A 168 -15.88 -24.95 -8.65
C SER A 168 -15.24 -24.79 -10.04
N PRO A 169 -14.58 -25.83 -10.61
CA PRO A 169 -13.82 -26.93 -9.98
C PRO A 169 -12.46 -27.21 -10.67
N GLU A 170 -11.66 -28.05 -10.00
CA GLU A 170 -10.65 -28.99 -10.51
C GLU A 170 -9.87 -28.71 -11.81
N THR A 171 -8.55 -28.61 -11.62
CA THR A 171 -7.50 -28.94 -12.58
C THR A 171 -7.71 -30.29 -13.25
N LYS A 172 -7.99 -30.30 -14.55
CA LYS A 172 -7.70 -31.46 -15.42
C LYS A 172 -6.24 -31.40 -15.86
N GLY A 173 -5.50 -32.45 -15.50
CA GLY A 173 -4.25 -32.80 -16.18
C GLY A 173 -4.49 -33.12 -17.66
N GLY A 174 -3.48 -32.84 -18.48
CA GLY A 174 -3.45 -33.19 -19.89
C GLY A 174 -2.13 -32.69 -20.48
N GLY A 175 -1.22 -33.64 -20.77
CA GLY A 175 0.13 -33.35 -21.23
C GLY A 175 0.23 -32.85 -22.67
N ASN A 176 1.40 -32.33 -22.99
CA ASN A 176 2.26 -32.76 -24.10
C ASN A 176 3.69 -32.26 -23.80
#